data_AF-A0A2S4LXI6-F1
#
_entry.id   AF-A0A2S4LXI6-F1
#
_cell.length_a   1.000
_cell.length_b   1.000
_cell.length_c   1.000
_cell.angle_alpha   90.00
_cell.angle_beta   90.00
_cell.angle_gamma   90.00
#
_symmetry.space_group_name_H-M   'P 1'
#
loop_
_entity.id
_entity.type
_entity.pdbx_description
1 polymer ?
#
loop_
_entity_poly.entity_id
_entity_poly.type
_entity_poly.pdbx_seq_one_letter_code
_entity_poly.pdbx_strand_id
1 'polypeptide(L)'
;MGRPTFKIDQVRLRALREEQGLTQAMVAKKVAEQLGTPDTQSLGRHYQRIEESGQTSTKYARALATVLDVSVPLLQGHENPDPPDYLRHIQGLLKEQLDTGTNHALQDLLEHHAKDDPEQALAYLTEDVAERIEHVLLVRNPAKMANLMQLTGLSETDLLAPANVRGFWFLSVGSRILNCTEVVDGASAVSWRIGEIIAEYLNSWGSDSTVRMWHDKPWFRIEITRPRLRDRMLIDFTRCQPDATGLRWIEAGWRDEFLLLPAIIDHAYKTADVVTDFSNKTLPSDLHRLRLVVTEHEGMPCKELRRMVVRGRIDDMPESVKENFAKECSSRLLFVSWLTSGLRDALMPHLVAHPASHWYVSTCGAAAVEIKCEDPRFPGAACAELRYRIMLVEEVGPRTFDRVPVRKSDLEQLQKHIEKWLAEGFSPAADDEPVPDFEPI
;
A
#
# COMPACT_ATOMS: atom_id res chain seq x y z
N MET A 1 -26.41 -36.05 -24.19
CA MET A 1 -25.56 -34.91 -23.77
C MET A 1 -25.32 -35.04 -22.27
N GLY A 2 -24.08 -35.35 -21.86
CA GLY A 2 -23.74 -35.55 -20.44
C GLY A 2 -23.74 -34.25 -19.66
N ARG A 3 -24.16 -34.28 -18.39
CA ARG A 3 -24.05 -33.12 -17.48
C ARG A 3 -22.58 -32.66 -17.43
N PRO A 4 -22.30 -31.34 -17.44
CA PRO A 4 -20.95 -30.84 -17.21
C PRO A 4 -20.43 -31.38 -15.88
N THR A 5 -19.34 -32.14 -15.92
CA THR A 5 -18.65 -32.60 -14.72
C THR A 5 -17.76 -31.48 -14.20
N PHE A 6 -17.86 -31.21 -12.91
CA PHE A 6 -17.03 -30.24 -12.21
C PHE A 6 -15.86 -31.00 -11.59
N LYS A 7 -14.63 -30.62 -11.95
CA LYS A 7 -13.42 -31.29 -11.47
C LYS A 7 -12.87 -30.58 -10.23
N ILE A 8 -12.58 -31.35 -9.19
CA ILE A 8 -11.91 -30.94 -7.97
C ILE A 8 -10.58 -31.73 -7.83
N ASP A 9 -9.65 -31.19 -7.06
CA ASP A 9 -8.40 -31.85 -6.71
C ASP A 9 -8.65 -32.89 -5.60
N GLN A 10 -8.49 -34.15 -5.98
CA GLN A 10 -8.70 -35.30 -5.11
C GLN A 10 -7.70 -35.39 -3.95
N VAL A 11 -6.45 -34.96 -4.18
CA VAL A 11 -5.39 -34.99 -3.18
C VAL A 11 -5.68 -33.90 -2.14
N ARG A 12 -6.03 -32.69 -2.62
CA ARG A 12 -6.39 -31.57 -1.75
C ARG A 12 -7.67 -31.86 -0.95
N LEU A 13 -8.71 -32.42 -1.58
CA LEU A 13 -9.94 -32.82 -0.88
C LEU A 13 -9.64 -33.81 0.25
N ARG A 14 -8.80 -34.81 0.00
CA ARG A 14 -8.41 -35.79 1.02
C ARG A 14 -7.63 -35.13 2.16
N ALA A 15 -6.66 -34.28 1.84
CA ALA A 15 -5.84 -33.58 2.83
C ALA A 15 -6.70 -32.70 3.76
N LEU A 16 -7.59 -31.86 3.21
CA LEU A 16 -8.47 -31.00 4.00
C LEU A 16 -9.40 -31.78 4.94
N ARG A 17 -9.92 -32.90 4.45
CA ARG A 17 -10.74 -33.79 5.28
C ARG A 17 -9.94 -34.30 6.47
N GLU A 18 -8.69 -34.70 6.24
CA GLU A 18 -7.80 -35.24 7.28
C GLU A 18 -7.33 -34.17 8.27
N GLU A 19 -7.01 -32.96 7.78
CA GLU A 19 -6.68 -31.79 8.60
C GLU A 19 -7.80 -31.42 9.58
N GLN A 20 -9.06 -31.54 9.16
CA GLN A 20 -10.23 -31.31 10.01
C GLN A 20 -10.62 -32.53 10.89
N GLY A 21 -9.85 -33.62 10.82
CA GLY A 21 -10.15 -34.85 11.57
C GLY A 21 -11.47 -35.51 11.17
N LEU A 22 -11.95 -35.27 9.95
CA LEU A 22 -13.25 -35.78 9.49
C LEU A 22 -13.09 -37.13 8.78
N THR A 23 -14.06 -38.02 9.00
CA THR A 23 -14.19 -39.25 8.21
C THR A 23 -14.97 -38.98 6.92
N GLN A 24 -14.79 -39.82 5.89
CA GLN A 24 -15.54 -39.71 4.64
C GLN A 24 -17.07 -39.72 4.87
N ALA A 25 -17.55 -40.53 5.81
CA ALA A 25 -18.96 -40.60 6.17
C ALA A 25 -19.46 -39.31 6.84
N MET A 26 -18.65 -38.68 7.69
CA MET A 26 -19.01 -37.41 8.34
C MET A 26 -19.10 -36.27 7.33
N VAL A 27 -18.16 -36.18 6.38
CA VAL A 27 -18.21 -35.16 5.32
C VAL A 27 -19.45 -35.39 4.44
N ALA A 28 -19.70 -36.63 4.00
CA ALA A 28 -20.85 -36.97 3.18
C ALA A 28 -22.19 -36.59 3.85
N LYS A 29 -22.31 -36.82 5.17
CA LYS A 29 -23.48 -36.46 5.95
C LYS A 29 -23.67 -34.95 6.06
N LYS A 30 -22.62 -34.21 6.44
CA LYS A 30 -22.66 -32.74 6.53
C LYS A 30 -23.02 -32.09 5.18
N VAL A 31 -22.49 -32.61 4.07
CA VAL A 31 -22.81 -32.11 2.72
C VAL A 31 -24.27 -32.40 2.37
N ALA A 32 -24.80 -33.57 2.75
CA ALA A 32 -26.19 -33.91 2.49
C ALA A 32 -27.17 -33.05 3.30
N GLU A 33 -26.84 -32.76 4.57
CA GLU A 33 -27.58 -31.81 5.41
C GLU A 33 -27.63 -30.42 4.76
N GLN A 34 -26.49 -29.94 4.28
CA GLN A 34 -26.39 -28.64 3.62
C GLN A 34 -27.13 -28.56 2.27
N LEU A 35 -27.23 -29.68 1.56
CA LEU A 35 -27.97 -29.77 0.30
C LEU A 35 -29.48 -30.06 0.48
N GLY A 36 -29.93 -30.30 1.72
CA GLY A 36 -31.30 -30.71 2.02
C GLY A 36 -31.65 -32.10 1.48
N THR A 37 -30.66 -32.97 1.31
CA THR A 37 -30.82 -34.33 0.77
C THR A 37 -30.89 -35.38 1.87
N PRO A 38 -31.75 -36.41 1.73
CA PRO A 38 -31.94 -37.43 2.77
C PRO A 38 -30.68 -38.28 3.00
N ASP A 39 -30.38 -38.53 4.27
CA ASP A 39 -29.25 -39.36 4.71
C ASP A 39 -29.45 -40.81 4.25
N THR A 40 -28.58 -41.30 3.37
CA THR A 40 -28.65 -42.63 2.77
C THR A 40 -27.25 -43.24 2.71
N GLN A 41 -27.16 -44.57 2.83
CA GLN A 41 -25.87 -45.29 2.74
C GLN A 41 -25.11 -45.04 1.41
N SER A 42 -25.80 -44.59 0.36
CA SER A 42 -25.22 -44.22 -0.93
C SER A 42 -24.40 -42.92 -0.89
N LEU A 43 -24.59 -42.05 0.10
CA LEU A 43 -23.84 -40.79 0.25
C LEU A 43 -22.35 -41.02 0.48
N GLY A 44 -22.01 -41.96 1.38
CA GLY A 44 -20.61 -42.32 1.64
C GLY A 44 -19.90 -42.84 0.39
N ARG A 45 -20.57 -43.72 -0.38
CA ARG A 45 -20.05 -44.22 -1.66
C ARG A 45 -19.91 -43.12 -2.72
N HIS A 46 -20.84 -42.15 -2.72
CA HIS A 46 -20.76 -41.02 -3.64
C HIS A 46 -19.57 -40.12 -3.31
N TYR A 47 -19.38 -39.76 -2.04
CA TYR A 47 -18.23 -38.99 -1.60
C TYR A 47 -16.90 -39.73 -1.85
N GLN A 48 -16.85 -41.03 -1.57
CA GLN A 48 -15.66 -41.84 -1.85
C GLN A 48 -15.29 -41.81 -3.34
N ARG A 49 -16.27 -41.94 -4.24
CA ARG A 49 -16.04 -41.81 -5.69
C ARG A 49 -15.54 -40.41 -6.06
N ILE A 50 -16.00 -39.36 -5.38
CA ILE A 50 -15.52 -38.00 -5.60
C ILE A 50 -14.05 -37.87 -5.15
N GLU A 51 -13.66 -38.41 -4.00
CA GLU A 51 -12.25 -38.47 -3.57
C GLU A 51 -11.38 -39.35 -4.49
N GLU A 52 -11.94 -40.34 -5.19
CA GLU A 52 -11.18 -41.21 -6.10
C GLU A 52 -11.06 -40.66 -7.52
N SER A 53 -12.04 -39.86 -7.98
CA SER A 53 -12.11 -39.40 -9.37
C SER A 53 -11.96 -37.90 -9.54
N GLY A 54 -12.11 -37.13 -8.46
CA GLY A 54 -12.21 -35.68 -8.48
C GLY A 54 -13.44 -35.16 -9.25
N GLN A 55 -14.37 -36.01 -9.69
CA GLN A 55 -15.52 -35.58 -10.50
C GLN A 55 -16.77 -35.40 -9.64
N THR A 56 -17.36 -34.21 -9.69
CA THR A 56 -18.59 -33.89 -8.97
C THR A 56 -19.46 -32.90 -9.75
N SER A 57 -20.55 -32.42 -9.15
CA SER A 57 -21.35 -31.31 -9.69
C SER A 57 -20.97 -30.00 -9.01
N THR A 58 -21.15 -28.86 -9.69
CA THR A 58 -20.87 -27.54 -9.12
C THR A 58 -21.63 -27.28 -7.81
N LYS A 59 -22.87 -27.77 -7.71
CA LYS A 59 -23.69 -27.65 -6.49
C LYS A 59 -23.06 -28.42 -5.33
N TYR A 60 -22.60 -29.64 -5.58
CA TYR A 60 -21.97 -30.48 -4.56
C TYR A 60 -20.58 -29.94 -4.18
N ALA A 61 -19.80 -29.43 -5.14
CA ALA A 61 -18.51 -28.77 -4.86
C ALA A 61 -18.66 -27.54 -3.96
N ARG A 62 -19.70 -26.70 -4.17
CA ARG A 62 -20.00 -25.57 -3.28
C ARG A 62 -20.35 -26.02 -1.87
N ALA A 63 -21.17 -27.06 -1.74
CA ALA A 63 -21.54 -27.60 -0.42
C ALA A 63 -20.33 -28.25 0.27
N LEU A 64 -19.46 -28.96 -0.45
CA LEU A 64 -18.19 -29.45 0.07
C LEU A 64 -17.32 -28.30 0.58
N ALA A 65 -17.21 -27.22 -0.20
CA ALA A 65 -16.41 -26.06 0.15
C ALA A 65 -16.89 -25.46 1.47
N THR A 66 -18.21 -25.27 1.63
CA THR A 66 -18.76 -24.75 2.89
C THR A 66 -18.62 -25.72 4.07
N VAL A 67 -18.80 -27.03 3.86
CA VAL A 67 -18.65 -28.03 4.94
C VAL A 67 -17.22 -28.10 5.46
N LEU A 68 -16.26 -27.96 4.56
CA LEU A 68 -14.83 -27.94 4.86
C LEU A 68 -14.33 -26.51 5.16
N ASP A 69 -15.21 -25.51 5.23
CA ASP A 69 -14.85 -24.10 5.48
C ASP A 69 -13.72 -23.58 4.58
N VAL A 70 -13.79 -23.93 3.29
CA VAL A 70 -12.83 -23.54 2.26
C VAL A 70 -13.52 -22.92 1.05
N SER A 71 -12.74 -22.29 0.16
CA SER A 71 -13.24 -21.81 -1.11
C SER A 71 -13.35 -22.96 -2.15
N VAL A 72 -14.24 -22.81 -3.13
CA VAL A 72 -14.32 -23.77 -4.25
C VAL A 72 -13.00 -23.81 -5.06
N PRO A 73 -12.33 -22.69 -5.37
CA PRO A 73 -11.01 -22.72 -6.01
C PRO A 73 -9.98 -23.54 -5.25
N LEU A 74 -9.97 -23.46 -3.90
CA LEU A 74 -9.11 -24.29 -3.06
C LEU A 74 -9.38 -25.78 -3.29
N LEU A 75 -10.65 -26.19 -3.30
CA LEU A 75 -11.01 -27.58 -3.64
C LEU A 75 -10.61 -28.00 -5.05
N GLN A 76 -10.47 -27.06 -5.98
CA GLN A 76 -10.02 -27.34 -7.35
C GLN A 76 -8.50 -27.37 -7.49
N GLY A 77 -7.74 -27.17 -6.41
CA GLY A 77 -6.29 -27.01 -6.46
C GLY A 77 -5.87 -25.71 -7.17
N HIS A 78 -6.73 -24.70 -7.16
CA HIS A 78 -6.49 -23.38 -7.74
C HIS A 78 -6.12 -22.31 -6.70
N GLU A 79 -6.11 -22.65 -5.41
CA GLU A 79 -5.63 -21.73 -4.38
C GLU A 79 -4.14 -21.45 -4.57
N ASN A 80 -3.79 -20.17 -4.47
CA ASN A 80 -2.41 -19.74 -4.50
C ASN A 80 -1.70 -20.19 -3.22
N PRO A 81 -0.53 -20.84 -3.31
CA PRO A 81 0.23 -21.20 -2.13
C PRO A 81 0.64 -19.93 -1.34
N ASP A 82 0.87 -20.07 -0.03
CA ASP A 82 1.49 -18.99 0.73
C ASP A 82 2.92 -18.74 0.21
N PRO A 83 3.36 -17.48 -0.05
CA PRO A 83 4.64 -17.24 -0.71
C PRO A 83 5.86 -17.85 0.00
N PRO A 84 6.01 -17.77 1.34
CA PRO A 84 7.06 -18.48 2.08
C PRO A 84 7.05 -20.00 1.86
N ASP A 85 5.88 -20.62 1.81
CA ASP A 85 5.75 -22.07 1.60
C ASP A 85 6.14 -22.44 0.17
N TYR A 86 5.71 -21.65 -0.80
CA TYR A 86 6.05 -21.82 -2.21
C TYR A 86 7.56 -21.66 -2.44
N LEU A 87 8.18 -20.63 -1.86
CA LEU A 87 9.64 -20.42 -1.95
C LEU A 87 10.41 -21.57 -1.32
N ARG A 88 9.97 -22.08 -0.15
CA ARG A 88 10.60 -23.26 0.47
C ARG A 88 10.48 -24.50 -0.41
N HIS A 89 9.35 -24.70 -1.08
CA HIS A 89 9.16 -25.79 -2.02
C HIS A 89 10.12 -25.68 -3.22
N ILE A 90 10.19 -24.52 -3.87
CA ILE A 90 11.11 -24.29 -4.99
C ILE A 90 12.56 -24.46 -4.54
N GLN A 91 12.94 -23.96 -3.37
CA GLN A 91 14.29 -24.14 -2.84
C GLN A 91 14.64 -25.62 -2.66
N GLY A 92 13.69 -26.43 -2.19
CA GLY A 92 13.85 -27.88 -2.07
C GLY A 92 14.14 -28.54 -3.41
N LEU A 93 13.34 -28.21 -4.44
CA LEU A 93 13.54 -28.72 -5.81
C LEU A 93 14.90 -28.34 -6.37
N LEU A 94 15.33 -27.08 -6.18
CA LEU A 94 16.64 -26.62 -6.67
C LEU A 94 17.79 -27.34 -5.94
N LYS A 95 17.67 -27.58 -4.63
CA LYS A 95 18.67 -28.37 -3.88
C LYS A 95 18.76 -29.80 -4.41
N GLU A 96 17.64 -30.47 -4.62
CA GLU A 96 17.62 -31.81 -5.21
C GLU A 96 18.28 -31.84 -6.59
N GLN A 97 18.02 -30.85 -7.44
CA GLN A 97 18.67 -30.73 -8.76
C GLN A 97 20.18 -30.49 -8.65
N LEU A 98 20.62 -29.67 -7.69
CA LEU A 98 22.04 -29.43 -7.43
C LEU A 98 22.75 -30.68 -6.91
N ASP A 99 22.09 -31.42 -6.01
CA ASP A 99 22.63 -32.65 -5.40
C ASP A 99 22.83 -33.77 -6.43
N THR A 100 22.01 -33.82 -7.50
CA THR A 100 22.22 -34.78 -8.60
C THR A 100 23.47 -34.45 -9.43
N GLY A 101 23.96 -33.20 -9.41
CA GLY A 101 25.22 -32.78 -10.01
C GLY A 101 25.24 -32.70 -11.55
N THR A 102 24.13 -33.00 -12.24
CA THR A 102 24.06 -33.06 -13.71
C THR A 102 23.56 -31.75 -14.35
N ASN A 103 22.98 -30.85 -13.56
CA ASN A 103 22.39 -29.61 -14.04
C ASN A 103 23.40 -28.45 -14.07
N HIS A 104 24.27 -28.45 -15.09
CA HIS A 104 25.30 -27.42 -15.24
C HIS A 104 24.73 -26.00 -15.38
N ALA A 105 23.59 -25.83 -16.03
CA ALA A 105 22.94 -24.52 -16.17
C ALA A 105 22.50 -23.95 -14.80
N LEU A 106 22.03 -24.81 -13.90
CA LEU A 106 21.67 -24.41 -12.55
C LEU A 106 22.90 -24.09 -11.69
N GLN A 107 23.99 -24.85 -11.86
CA GLN A 107 25.27 -24.59 -11.20
C GLN A 107 25.86 -23.23 -11.63
N ASP A 108 25.88 -22.94 -12.93
CA ASP A 108 26.38 -21.68 -13.48
C ASP A 108 25.58 -20.47 -12.94
N LEU A 109 24.26 -20.61 -12.81
CA LEU A 109 23.41 -19.56 -12.22
C LEU A 109 23.68 -19.38 -10.72
N LEU A 110 23.85 -20.48 -9.98
CA LEU A 110 24.20 -20.41 -8.57
C LEU A 110 25.56 -19.72 -8.36
N GLU A 111 26.56 -20.07 -9.17
CA GLU A 111 27.88 -19.42 -9.14
C GLU A 111 27.80 -17.94 -9.50
N HIS A 112 26.89 -17.55 -10.41
CA HIS A 112 26.64 -16.15 -10.72
C HIS A 112 26.14 -15.38 -9.50
N HIS A 113 25.10 -15.87 -8.82
CA HIS A 113 24.56 -15.23 -7.61
C HIS A 113 25.54 -15.26 -6.43
N ALA A 114 26.40 -16.29 -6.34
CA ALA A 114 27.41 -16.40 -5.30
C ALA A 114 28.52 -15.35 -5.39
N LYS A 115 28.66 -14.64 -6.53
CA LYS A 115 29.60 -13.51 -6.66
C LYS A 115 29.21 -12.32 -5.80
N ASP A 116 27.90 -12.11 -5.62
CA ASP A 116 27.38 -10.97 -4.87
C ASP A 116 27.28 -11.31 -3.38
N ASP A 117 26.69 -12.47 -3.06
CA ASP A 117 26.60 -12.98 -1.69
C ASP A 117 26.57 -14.53 -1.69
N PRO A 118 27.68 -15.19 -1.32
CA PRO A 118 27.76 -16.65 -1.34
C PRO A 118 26.85 -17.33 -0.30
N GLU A 119 26.53 -16.66 0.81
CA GLU A 119 25.69 -17.24 1.88
C GLU A 119 24.21 -17.22 1.47
N GLN A 120 23.80 -16.21 0.69
CA GLN A 120 22.41 -16.04 0.23
C GLN A 120 22.17 -16.45 -1.22
N ALA A 121 23.20 -16.86 -1.96
CA ALA A 121 23.13 -17.19 -3.39
C ALA A 121 21.95 -18.11 -3.75
N LEU A 122 21.75 -19.18 -2.97
CA LEU A 122 20.66 -20.13 -3.22
C LEU A 122 19.28 -19.52 -2.93
N ALA A 123 19.17 -18.64 -1.92
CA ALA A 123 17.92 -17.96 -1.62
C ALA A 123 17.55 -17.00 -2.76
N TYR A 124 18.49 -16.18 -3.23
CA TYR A 124 18.27 -15.29 -4.38
C TYR A 124 17.94 -16.04 -5.66
N LEU A 125 18.66 -17.15 -5.94
CA LEU A 125 18.34 -18.00 -7.09
C LEU A 125 16.94 -18.62 -6.98
N THR A 126 16.54 -19.03 -5.77
CA THR A 126 15.19 -19.55 -5.52
C THR A 126 14.14 -18.50 -5.83
N GLU A 127 14.32 -17.27 -5.35
CA GLU A 127 13.41 -16.17 -5.62
C GLU A 127 13.33 -15.86 -7.13
N ASP A 128 14.47 -15.74 -7.83
CA ASP A 128 14.48 -15.51 -9.30
C ASP A 128 13.74 -16.61 -10.05
N VAL A 129 14.03 -17.88 -9.77
CA VAL A 129 13.38 -19.01 -10.42
C VAL A 129 11.88 -19.02 -10.11
N ALA A 130 11.49 -18.82 -8.86
CA ALA A 130 10.09 -18.82 -8.45
C ALA A 130 9.28 -17.68 -9.11
N GLU A 131 9.84 -16.47 -9.18
CA GLU A 131 9.23 -15.32 -9.87
C GLU A 131 9.09 -15.58 -11.37
N ARG A 132 10.08 -16.23 -11.99
CA ARG A 132 10.02 -16.60 -13.41
C ARG A 132 8.95 -17.67 -13.68
N ILE A 133 8.75 -18.61 -12.76
CA ILE A 133 7.64 -19.58 -12.84
C ILE A 133 6.30 -18.84 -12.76
N GLU A 134 6.13 -17.96 -11.78
CA GLU A 134 4.92 -17.15 -11.62
C GLU A 134 4.62 -16.31 -12.89
N HIS A 135 5.63 -15.68 -13.49
CA HIS A 135 5.50 -14.92 -14.73
C HIS A 135 5.13 -15.79 -15.95
N VAL A 136 5.54 -17.05 -15.97
CA VAL A 136 5.18 -17.98 -17.06
C VAL A 136 3.69 -18.29 -17.05
N LEU A 137 3.01 -18.25 -15.89
CA LEU A 137 1.56 -18.44 -15.82
C LEU A 137 0.80 -17.41 -16.65
N LEU A 138 1.30 -16.17 -16.70
CA LEU A 138 0.71 -15.07 -17.46
C LEU A 138 1.07 -15.12 -18.96
N VAL A 139 2.34 -15.30 -19.30
CA VAL A 139 2.84 -15.09 -20.68
C VAL A 139 2.95 -16.36 -21.50
N ARG A 140 3.14 -17.53 -20.86
CA ARG A 140 3.26 -18.86 -21.51
C ARG A 140 4.25 -18.91 -22.67
N ASN A 141 5.39 -18.24 -22.53
CA ASN A 141 6.44 -18.27 -23.54
C ASN A 141 7.13 -19.65 -23.55
N PRO A 142 7.07 -20.42 -24.66
CA PRO A 142 7.61 -21.78 -24.69
C PRO A 142 9.11 -21.88 -24.39
N ALA A 143 9.90 -20.88 -24.81
CA ALA A 143 11.34 -20.87 -24.56
C ALA A 143 11.65 -20.65 -23.07
N LYS A 144 10.90 -19.78 -22.40
CA LYS A 144 11.03 -19.57 -20.94
C LYS A 144 10.60 -20.82 -20.17
N MET A 145 9.52 -21.48 -20.62
CA MET A 145 9.03 -22.73 -20.02
C MET A 145 10.07 -23.84 -20.14
N ALA A 146 10.62 -24.09 -21.34
CA ALA A 146 11.64 -25.11 -21.55
C ALA A 146 12.88 -24.89 -20.67
N ASN A 147 13.31 -23.63 -20.51
CA ASN A 147 14.42 -23.29 -19.62
C ASN A 147 14.08 -23.56 -18.14
N LEU A 148 12.88 -23.21 -17.67
CA LEU A 148 12.47 -23.50 -16.29
C LEU A 148 12.32 -25.00 -16.03
N MET A 149 11.81 -25.79 -16.99
CA MET A 149 11.77 -27.25 -16.89
C MET A 149 13.17 -27.82 -16.73
N GLN A 150 14.14 -27.31 -17.50
CA GLN A 150 15.54 -27.73 -17.39
C GLN A 150 16.15 -27.36 -16.04
N LEU A 151 15.85 -26.17 -15.50
CA LEU A 151 16.41 -25.71 -14.23
C LEU A 151 15.82 -26.42 -13.01
N THR A 152 14.51 -26.68 -13.03
CA THR A 152 13.77 -27.17 -11.84
C THR A 152 13.48 -28.67 -11.88
N GLY A 153 13.52 -29.29 -13.06
CA GLY A 153 13.04 -30.66 -13.26
C GLY A 153 11.51 -30.80 -13.26
N LEU A 154 10.77 -29.69 -13.14
CA LEU A 154 9.30 -29.69 -13.16
C LEU A 154 8.75 -30.03 -14.54
N SER A 155 7.61 -30.70 -14.57
CA SER A 155 6.86 -30.91 -15.81
C SER A 155 6.18 -29.61 -16.26
N GLU A 156 5.75 -29.56 -17.52
CA GLU A 156 4.95 -28.44 -18.03
C GLU A 156 3.66 -28.24 -17.22
N THR A 157 3.06 -29.34 -16.76
CA THR A 157 1.83 -29.29 -15.96
C THR A 157 2.09 -28.67 -14.59
N ASP A 158 3.23 -28.98 -13.97
CA ASP A 158 3.59 -28.45 -12.65
C ASP A 158 4.00 -26.98 -12.73
N LEU A 159 4.68 -26.57 -13.80
CA LEU A 159 4.99 -25.14 -14.05
C LEU A 159 3.74 -24.29 -14.30
N LEU A 160 2.64 -24.90 -14.72
CA LEU A 160 1.35 -24.23 -14.94
C LEU A 160 0.42 -24.33 -13.72
N ALA A 161 0.86 -24.96 -12.63
CA ALA A 161 0.15 -24.96 -11.36
C ALA A 161 0.16 -23.56 -10.73
N PRO A 162 -0.78 -23.22 -9.83
CA PRO A 162 -0.78 -21.97 -9.09
C PRO A 162 0.57 -21.69 -8.41
N ALA A 163 1.18 -20.58 -8.78
CA ALA A 163 2.37 -20.03 -8.15
C ALA A 163 2.01 -18.68 -7.52
N ASN A 164 2.66 -18.38 -6.39
CA ASN A 164 2.45 -17.12 -5.68
C ASN A 164 3.75 -16.71 -5.00
N VAL A 165 4.42 -15.71 -5.57
CA VAL A 165 5.61 -15.07 -4.99
C VAL A 165 5.27 -13.62 -4.70
N ARG A 166 5.07 -12.86 -5.78
CA ARG A 166 4.61 -11.47 -5.75
C ARG A 166 3.16 -11.39 -6.19
N GLY A 167 2.82 -12.22 -7.18
CA GLY A 167 1.59 -12.37 -7.94
C GLY A 167 1.07 -11.10 -8.59
N PHE A 168 -0.01 -11.27 -9.34
CA PHE A 168 -0.44 -10.24 -10.28
C PHE A 168 -1.58 -9.37 -9.75
N TRP A 169 -1.58 -8.13 -10.22
CA TRP A 169 -2.59 -7.13 -9.94
C TRP A 169 -3.11 -6.59 -11.26
N PHE A 170 -4.42 -6.60 -11.43
CA PHE A 170 -5.04 -5.88 -12.52
C PHE A 170 -5.32 -4.45 -12.06
N LEU A 171 -4.94 -3.47 -12.87
CA LEU A 171 -5.12 -2.05 -12.64
C LEU A 171 -5.87 -1.45 -13.83
N SER A 172 -6.94 -0.72 -13.55
CA SER A 172 -7.70 0.03 -14.53
C SER A 172 -7.83 1.48 -14.07
N VAL A 173 -7.49 2.40 -14.96
CA VAL A 173 -7.62 3.84 -14.75
C VAL A 173 -8.58 4.39 -15.78
N GLY A 174 -9.59 5.11 -15.31
CA GLY A 174 -10.58 5.78 -16.13
C GLY A 174 -10.66 7.26 -15.79
N SER A 175 -10.39 8.13 -16.74
CA SER A 175 -10.58 9.58 -16.61
C SER A 175 -10.71 10.25 -17.99
N ARG A 176 -10.94 11.56 -18.01
CA ARG A 176 -10.98 12.31 -19.28
C ARG A 176 -9.63 12.37 -19.99
N ILE A 177 -8.52 12.36 -19.25
CA ILE A 177 -7.18 12.66 -19.78
C ILE A 177 -6.23 11.47 -19.74
N LEU A 178 -6.53 10.45 -18.94
CA LEU A 178 -5.75 9.23 -18.80
C LEU A 178 -6.71 8.04 -18.70
N ASN A 179 -6.56 7.10 -19.63
CA ASN A 179 -7.22 5.80 -19.59
C ASN A 179 -6.17 4.73 -19.82
N CYS A 180 -6.01 3.81 -18.87
CA CYS A 180 -5.09 2.69 -19.03
C CYS A 180 -5.64 1.44 -18.36
N THR A 181 -5.16 0.30 -18.82
CA THR A 181 -5.46 -1.00 -18.23
C THR A 181 -4.21 -1.84 -18.34
N GLU A 182 -3.72 -2.34 -17.21
CA GLU A 182 -2.45 -3.06 -17.13
C GLU A 182 -2.49 -4.17 -16.08
N VAL A 183 -1.62 -5.16 -16.26
CA VAL A 183 -1.33 -6.20 -15.27
C VAL A 183 0.03 -5.90 -14.68
N VAL A 184 0.08 -5.71 -13.37
CA VAL A 184 1.25 -5.29 -12.61
C VAL A 184 1.71 -6.43 -11.72
N ASP A 185 3.03 -6.60 -11.62
CA ASP A 185 3.67 -7.67 -10.83
C ASP A 185 3.93 -7.21 -9.38
N GLY A 186 3.12 -7.70 -8.44
CA GLY A 186 3.32 -7.50 -7.00
C GLY A 186 2.63 -6.26 -6.41
N ALA A 187 2.38 -6.35 -5.10
CA ALA A 187 1.77 -5.30 -4.29
C ALA A 187 2.59 -3.98 -4.32
N SER A 188 3.91 -4.06 -4.17
CA SER A 188 4.77 -2.88 -4.18
C SER A 188 4.73 -2.14 -5.51
N ALA A 189 4.74 -2.87 -6.64
CA ALA A 189 4.72 -2.27 -7.96
C ALA A 189 3.38 -1.62 -8.27
N VAL A 190 2.25 -2.25 -7.92
CA VAL A 190 0.93 -1.62 -8.13
C VAL A 190 0.75 -0.39 -7.23
N SER A 191 1.22 -0.43 -5.97
CA SER A 191 1.22 0.76 -5.11
C SER A 191 2.05 1.89 -5.70
N TRP A 192 3.27 1.60 -6.15
CA TRP A 192 4.14 2.59 -6.78
C TRP A 192 3.48 3.21 -8.02
N ARG A 193 2.92 2.35 -8.88
CA ARG A 193 2.24 2.76 -10.11
C ARG A 193 1.03 3.66 -9.83
N ILE A 194 0.21 3.31 -8.84
CA ILE A 194 -0.89 4.14 -8.37
C ILE A 194 -0.36 5.49 -7.86
N GLY A 195 0.74 5.48 -7.10
CA GLY A 195 1.40 6.70 -6.62
C GLY A 195 1.82 7.64 -7.76
N GLU A 196 2.40 7.11 -8.83
CA GLU A 196 2.74 7.87 -10.05
C GLU A 196 1.50 8.48 -10.70
N ILE A 197 0.45 7.69 -10.88
CA ILE A 197 -0.82 8.13 -11.49
C ILE A 197 -1.45 9.27 -10.68
N ILE A 198 -1.53 9.12 -9.36
CA ILE A 198 -2.07 10.15 -8.46
C ILE A 198 -1.24 11.43 -8.58
N ALA A 199 0.10 11.31 -8.50
CA ALA A 199 1.00 12.45 -8.56
C ALA A 199 0.91 13.19 -9.90
N GLU A 200 0.90 12.47 -11.02
CA GLU A 200 0.77 13.04 -12.37
C GLU A 200 -0.58 13.76 -12.53
N TYR A 201 -1.67 13.13 -12.10
CA TYR A 201 -3.02 13.68 -12.24
C TYR A 201 -3.25 14.92 -11.36
N LEU A 202 -2.64 14.96 -10.19
CA LEU A 202 -2.77 16.07 -9.22
C LEU A 202 -1.65 17.12 -9.33
N ASN A 203 -0.75 17.03 -10.30
CA ASN A 203 0.35 17.99 -10.52
C ASN A 203 -0.12 19.41 -10.96
N SER A 204 -1.43 19.68 -10.96
CA SER A 204 -2.00 20.99 -11.34
C SER A 204 -2.14 21.94 -10.15
N TRP A 205 -1.76 23.20 -10.36
CA TRP A 205 -1.72 24.22 -9.33
C TRP A 205 -3.10 24.83 -9.04
N GLY A 206 -3.36 25.12 -7.76
CA GLY A 206 -4.27 26.20 -7.35
C GLY A 206 -5.71 25.86 -6.99
N SER A 207 -6.10 24.58 -7.00
CA SER A 207 -7.42 24.16 -6.48
C SER A 207 -7.33 22.93 -5.61
N ASP A 208 -8.19 22.88 -4.60
CA ASP A 208 -8.42 21.75 -3.73
C ASP A 208 -8.76 20.50 -4.55
N SER A 209 -8.29 19.36 -4.06
CA SER A 209 -8.40 18.05 -4.66
C SER A 209 -8.69 17.03 -3.58
N THR A 210 -9.55 16.08 -3.91
CA THR A 210 -10.00 15.08 -2.95
C THR A 210 -9.68 13.68 -3.47
N VAL A 211 -9.13 12.84 -2.62
CA VAL A 211 -8.95 11.41 -2.88
C VAL A 211 -9.87 10.63 -1.95
N ARG A 212 -10.67 9.72 -2.49
CA ARG A 212 -11.53 8.82 -1.72
C ARG A 212 -11.19 7.39 -2.05
N MET A 213 -10.94 6.57 -1.04
CA MET A 213 -10.57 5.17 -1.18
C MET A 213 -11.64 4.30 -0.53
N TRP A 214 -11.96 3.16 -1.14
CA TRP A 214 -12.83 2.16 -0.54
C TRP A 214 -12.57 0.77 -1.10
N HIS A 215 -13.04 -0.24 -0.38
CA HIS A 215 -12.91 -1.65 -0.74
C HIS A 215 -14.29 -2.23 -1.07
N ASP A 216 -14.49 -2.61 -2.34
CA ASP A 216 -15.67 -3.27 -2.89
C ASP A 216 -15.27 -4.66 -3.38
N LYS A 217 -15.10 -5.59 -2.42
CA LYS A 217 -14.45 -6.91 -2.62
C LYS A 217 -14.89 -7.61 -3.92
N PRO A 218 -13.95 -8.11 -4.75
CA PRO A 218 -12.48 -8.16 -4.54
C PRO A 218 -11.73 -6.87 -4.94
N TRP A 219 -12.43 -5.79 -5.31
CA TRP A 219 -11.86 -4.59 -5.89
C TRP A 219 -11.52 -3.52 -4.87
N PHE A 220 -10.31 -2.97 -4.96
CA PHE A 220 -9.98 -1.70 -4.34
C PHE A 220 -10.26 -0.58 -5.33
N ARG A 221 -10.79 0.52 -4.82
CA ARG A 221 -11.17 1.67 -5.65
C ARG A 221 -10.67 2.96 -5.06
N ILE A 222 -10.18 3.83 -5.95
CA ILE A 222 -9.75 5.18 -5.62
C ILE A 222 -10.47 6.13 -6.57
N GLU A 223 -11.12 7.14 -6.01
CA GLU A 223 -11.70 8.25 -6.76
C GLU A 223 -10.93 9.52 -6.45
N ILE A 224 -10.48 10.20 -7.50
CA ILE A 224 -9.81 11.49 -7.39
C ILE A 224 -10.72 12.54 -8.04
N THR A 225 -11.06 13.58 -7.30
CA THR A 225 -11.90 14.68 -7.81
C THR A 225 -11.13 15.98 -7.78
N ARG A 226 -11.24 16.74 -8.88
CA ARG A 226 -10.73 18.12 -9.02
C ARG A 226 -11.90 19.07 -9.26
N PRO A 227 -12.56 19.58 -8.19
CA PRO A 227 -13.81 20.31 -8.28
C PRO A 227 -13.78 21.50 -9.25
N ARG A 228 -12.70 22.30 -9.23
CA ARG A 228 -12.54 23.46 -10.12
C ARG A 228 -12.55 23.07 -11.60
N LEU A 229 -11.90 21.95 -11.95
CA LEU A 229 -11.85 21.43 -13.31
C LEU A 229 -13.09 20.59 -13.68
N ARG A 230 -13.95 20.29 -12.71
CA ARG A 230 -15.10 19.37 -12.83
C ARG A 230 -14.70 18.03 -13.44
N ASP A 231 -13.52 17.56 -13.06
CA ASP A 231 -12.93 16.33 -13.58
C ASP A 231 -12.80 15.30 -12.46
N ARG A 232 -12.87 14.04 -12.87
CA ARG A 232 -12.81 12.87 -12.00
C ARG A 232 -11.95 11.78 -12.64
N MET A 233 -11.15 11.15 -11.81
CA MET A 233 -10.43 9.92 -12.15
C MET A 233 -10.89 8.79 -11.23
N LEU A 234 -11.08 7.62 -11.81
CA LEU A 234 -11.27 6.36 -11.10
C LEU A 234 -10.07 5.47 -11.33
N ILE A 235 -9.58 4.86 -10.26
CA ILE A 235 -8.56 3.83 -10.29
C ILE A 235 -9.16 2.61 -9.60
N ASP A 236 -9.40 1.55 -10.36
CA ASP A 236 -9.89 0.27 -9.86
C ASP A 236 -8.75 -0.75 -9.98
N PHE A 237 -8.48 -1.48 -8.90
CA PHE A 237 -7.47 -2.53 -8.91
C PHE A 237 -7.88 -3.75 -8.10
N THR A 238 -7.43 -4.93 -8.53
CA THR A 238 -7.76 -6.20 -7.88
C THR A 238 -6.60 -7.17 -8.04
N ARG A 239 -6.44 -8.06 -7.06
CA ARG A 239 -5.55 -9.21 -7.19
C ARG A 239 -6.06 -10.10 -8.32
N CYS A 240 -5.16 -10.62 -9.14
CA CYS A 240 -5.51 -11.50 -10.25
C CYS A 240 -4.57 -12.69 -10.37
N GLN A 241 -5.12 -13.80 -10.87
CA GLN A 241 -4.41 -15.06 -11.04
C GLN A 241 -4.62 -15.55 -12.48
N PRO A 242 -3.54 -15.73 -13.26
CA PRO A 242 -3.61 -16.37 -14.55
C PRO A 242 -4.01 -17.85 -14.42
N ASP A 243 -4.87 -18.32 -15.31
CA ASP A 243 -5.25 -19.73 -15.41
C ASP A 243 -5.36 -20.18 -16.88
N ALA A 244 -5.78 -21.42 -17.11
CA ALA A 244 -5.95 -21.98 -18.45
C ALA A 244 -6.91 -21.19 -19.36
N THR A 245 -7.80 -20.39 -18.76
CA THR A 245 -8.91 -19.68 -19.45
C THR A 245 -8.75 -18.17 -19.49
N GLY A 246 -7.83 -17.58 -18.72
CA GLY A 246 -7.55 -16.15 -18.71
C GLY A 246 -7.09 -15.66 -17.34
N LEU A 247 -7.45 -14.44 -16.98
CA LEU A 247 -7.23 -13.88 -15.65
C LEU A 247 -8.48 -14.07 -14.79
N ARG A 248 -8.29 -14.59 -13.58
CA ARG A 248 -9.32 -14.66 -12.55
C ARG A 248 -9.07 -13.60 -11.50
N TRP A 249 -10.11 -12.88 -11.11
CA TRP A 249 -10.06 -11.95 -9.98
C TRP A 249 -10.15 -12.75 -8.68
N ILE A 250 -9.24 -12.50 -7.78
CA ILE A 250 -9.20 -13.14 -6.46
C ILE A 250 -9.15 -12.07 -5.38
N GLU A 251 -9.53 -12.44 -4.16
CA GLU A 251 -9.42 -11.55 -3.01
C GLU A 251 -7.94 -11.41 -2.61
N ALA A 252 -7.57 -10.20 -2.18
CA ALA A 252 -6.24 -9.94 -1.66
C ALA A 252 -6.07 -10.56 -0.27
N GLY A 253 -4.88 -11.09 0.01
CA GLY A 253 -4.55 -11.60 1.34
C GLY A 253 -4.23 -10.48 2.33
N TRP A 254 -4.16 -10.80 3.62
CA TRP A 254 -3.75 -9.84 4.66
C TRP A 254 -2.37 -9.21 4.40
N ARG A 255 -1.44 -9.98 3.82
CA ARG A 255 -0.08 -9.53 3.49
C ARG A 255 -0.09 -8.52 2.35
N ASP A 256 -0.94 -8.74 1.36
CA ASP A 256 -1.16 -7.80 0.27
C ASP A 256 -1.70 -6.47 0.83
N GLU A 257 -2.74 -6.53 1.67
CA GLU A 257 -3.33 -5.34 2.29
C GLU A 257 -2.32 -4.59 3.16
N PHE A 258 -1.52 -5.31 3.95
CA PHE A 258 -0.46 -4.73 4.79
C PHE A 258 0.58 -3.94 3.97
N LEU A 259 0.95 -4.45 2.79
CA LEU A 259 1.92 -3.80 1.91
C LEU A 259 1.31 -2.65 1.10
N LEU A 260 0.04 -2.78 0.69
CA LEU A 260 -0.62 -1.86 -0.23
C LEU A 260 -1.21 -0.63 0.47
N LEU A 261 -2.08 -0.85 1.46
CA LEU A 261 -2.97 0.20 1.94
C LEU A 261 -2.18 1.38 2.54
N PRO A 262 -1.19 1.16 3.44
CA PRO A 262 -0.42 2.27 4.01
C PRO A 262 0.36 3.07 2.97
N ALA A 263 0.92 2.40 1.96
CA ALA A 263 1.71 3.05 0.92
C ALA A 263 0.83 3.91 0.00
N ILE A 264 -0.34 3.40 -0.42
CA ILE A 264 -1.31 4.15 -1.23
C ILE A 264 -1.85 5.37 -0.45
N ILE A 265 -2.14 5.18 0.85
CA ILE A 265 -2.56 6.29 1.73
C ILE A 265 -1.47 7.37 1.78
N ASP A 266 -0.21 6.99 1.97
CA ASP A 266 0.90 7.96 2.02
C ASP A 266 1.12 8.68 0.68
N HIS A 267 0.95 8.00 -0.46
CA HIS A 267 0.95 8.64 -1.78
C HIS A 267 -0.15 9.70 -1.92
N ALA A 268 -1.37 9.40 -1.47
CA ALA A 268 -2.47 10.37 -1.48
C ALA A 268 -2.21 11.54 -0.52
N TYR A 269 -1.65 11.27 0.67
CA TYR A 269 -1.32 12.32 1.65
C TYR A 269 -0.26 13.31 1.12
N LYS A 270 0.63 12.86 0.23
CA LYS A 270 1.67 13.69 -0.40
C LYS A 270 1.18 14.58 -1.54
N THR A 271 -0.03 14.35 -2.04
CA THR A 271 -0.49 14.89 -3.35
C THR A 271 -1.85 15.56 -3.28
N ALA A 272 -2.73 15.14 -2.39
CA ALA A 272 -4.09 15.64 -2.26
C ALA A 272 -4.30 16.57 -1.05
N ASP A 273 -5.43 17.26 -1.04
CA ASP A 273 -5.82 18.21 0.01
C ASP A 273 -6.71 17.58 1.08
N VAL A 274 -7.58 16.67 0.66
CA VAL A 274 -8.49 15.92 1.52
C VAL A 274 -8.44 14.47 1.09
N VAL A 275 -8.18 13.58 2.05
CA VAL A 275 -8.12 12.13 1.80
C VAL A 275 -9.12 11.44 2.68
N THR A 276 -9.97 10.62 2.07
CA THR A 276 -10.77 9.61 2.77
C THR A 276 -10.13 8.25 2.52
N ASP A 277 -9.59 7.64 3.57
CA ASP A 277 -8.85 6.38 3.47
C ASP A 277 -9.77 5.15 3.38
N PHE A 278 -9.16 3.96 3.25
CA PHE A 278 -9.89 2.68 3.20
C PHE A 278 -10.68 2.36 4.49
N SER A 279 -10.38 3.04 5.61
CA SER A 279 -11.12 2.95 6.87
C SER A 279 -12.30 3.93 6.92
N ASN A 280 -12.59 4.63 5.81
CA ASN A 280 -13.60 5.67 5.71
C ASN A 280 -13.35 6.87 6.63
N LYS A 281 -12.09 7.11 7.00
CA LYS A 281 -11.68 8.30 7.77
C LYS A 281 -11.26 9.40 6.81
N THR A 282 -11.95 10.54 6.88
CA THR A 282 -11.65 11.73 6.08
C THR A 282 -10.76 12.70 6.86
N LEU A 283 -9.63 13.10 6.28
CA LEU A 283 -8.70 14.07 6.85
C LEU A 283 -8.26 15.11 5.78
N PRO A 284 -8.25 16.42 6.10
CA PRO A 284 -8.88 17.00 7.28
C PRO A 284 -10.41 16.84 7.24
N SER A 285 -11.02 16.61 8.40
CA SER A 285 -12.48 16.57 8.53
C SER A 285 -13.09 17.96 8.67
N ASP A 286 -12.35 18.89 9.28
CA ASP A 286 -12.73 20.27 9.48
C ASP A 286 -11.52 21.20 9.32
N LEU A 287 -11.59 22.14 8.36
CA LEU A 287 -10.50 23.09 8.11
C LEU A 287 -10.28 24.07 9.27
N HIS A 288 -11.30 24.35 10.10
CA HIS A 288 -11.18 25.23 11.28
C HIS A 288 -10.34 24.61 12.40
N ARG A 289 -10.17 23.29 12.37
CA ARG A 289 -9.37 22.54 13.34
C ARG A 289 -7.92 22.35 12.89
N LEU A 290 -7.55 22.89 11.73
CA LEU A 290 -6.16 22.85 11.29
C LEU A 290 -5.26 23.67 12.22
N ARG A 291 -4.11 23.10 12.54
CA ARG A 291 -3.05 23.70 13.36
C ARG A 291 -1.69 23.42 12.73
N LEU A 292 -0.75 24.32 12.95
CA LEU A 292 0.67 24.01 12.77
C LEU A 292 1.26 23.65 14.14
N VAL A 293 1.79 22.44 14.27
CA VAL A 293 2.51 22.01 15.47
C VAL A 293 4.00 22.16 15.20
N VAL A 294 4.67 22.91 16.05
CA VAL A 294 6.12 23.08 16.04
C VAL A 294 6.70 22.34 17.24
N THR A 295 7.53 21.34 16.99
CA THR A 295 8.23 20.59 18.03
C THR A 295 9.71 20.94 18.03
N GLU A 296 10.21 21.39 19.17
CA GLU A 296 11.63 21.65 19.41
C GLU A 296 12.34 20.36 19.86
N HIS A 297 13.51 20.12 19.29
CA HIS A 297 14.37 18.98 19.61
C HIS A 297 15.79 19.46 19.89
N GLU A 298 16.47 18.75 20.79
CA GLU A 298 17.88 18.99 21.14
C GLU A 298 18.77 17.83 20.69
N GLY A 299 19.87 18.20 20.02
CA GLY A 299 21.05 17.37 19.78
C GLY A 299 20.78 15.93 19.32
N MET A 300 21.69 15.02 19.67
CA MET A 300 21.50 13.57 19.58
C MET A 300 21.21 13.04 21.00
N PRO A 301 20.13 12.27 21.22
CA PRO A 301 19.37 11.50 20.23
C PRO A 301 18.06 12.19 19.73
N CYS A 302 18.07 13.48 19.38
CA CYS A 302 16.89 14.23 18.91
C CYS A 302 15.70 14.09 19.86
N LYS A 303 15.91 14.42 21.14
CA LYS A 303 14.86 14.33 22.15
C LYS A 303 13.89 15.50 21.98
N GLU A 304 12.59 15.22 21.96
CA GLU A 304 11.56 16.26 21.99
C GLU A 304 11.63 17.03 23.33
N LEU A 305 11.74 18.35 23.26
CA LEU A 305 11.84 19.21 24.44
C LEU A 305 10.51 19.91 24.73
N ARG A 306 10.05 20.67 23.75
CA ARG A 306 8.91 21.58 23.88
C ARG A 306 8.08 21.58 22.61
N ARG A 307 6.83 21.97 22.75
CA ARG A 307 5.86 22.04 21.66
C ARG A 307 5.12 23.36 21.68
N MET A 308 4.95 23.92 20.50
CA MET A 308 4.13 25.10 20.26
C MET A 308 3.02 24.76 19.27
N VAL A 309 1.80 25.20 19.55
CA VAL A 309 0.63 24.98 18.69
C VAL A 309 0.20 26.32 18.11
N VAL A 310 0.38 26.47 16.81
CA VAL A 310 0.02 27.68 16.07
C VAL A 310 -1.36 27.48 15.45
N ARG A 311 -2.33 28.31 15.89
CA ARG A 311 -3.70 28.28 15.38
C ARG A 311 -3.87 29.04 14.07
N GLY A 312 -2.99 30.01 13.79
CA GLY A 312 -3.24 31.02 12.78
C GLY A 312 -4.48 31.84 13.15
N ARG A 313 -4.59 33.07 12.67
CA ARG A 313 -5.77 33.92 12.92
C ARG A 313 -7.02 33.42 12.15
N ILE A 314 -7.23 32.10 12.08
CA ILE A 314 -8.30 31.43 11.32
C ILE A 314 -9.68 31.94 11.78
N ASP A 315 -9.84 32.18 13.09
CA ASP A 315 -11.11 32.65 13.68
C ASP A 315 -11.44 34.09 13.26
N ASP A 316 -10.43 34.89 12.92
CA ASP A 316 -10.59 36.30 12.49
C ASP A 316 -10.87 36.43 10.98
N MET A 317 -10.93 35.30 10.26
CA MET A 317 -11.09 35.30 8.82
C MET A 317 -12.49 35.78 8.40
N PRO A 318 -12.61 36.83 7.57
CA PRO A 318 -13.91 37.33 7.13
C PRO A 318 -14.69 36.28 6.33
N GLU A 319 -15.99 36.15 6.61
CA GLU A 319 -16.84 35.12 5.97
C GLU A 319 -16.93 35.30 4.45
N SER A 320 -16.93 36.55 3.97
CA SER A 320 -16.90 36.85 2.54
C SER A 320 -15.66 36.32 1.83
N VAL A 321 -14.51 36.27 2.52
CA VAL A 321 -13.27 35.70 1.98
C VAL A 321 -13.39 34.17 1.92
N LYS A 322 -13.92 33.54 2.97
CA LYS A 322 -14.18 32.09 2.98
C LYS A 322 -15.09 31.67 1.84
N GLU A 323 -16.20 32.37 1.64
CA GLU A 323 -17.15 32.09 0.56
C GLU A 323 -16.51 32.22 -0.83
N ASN A 324 -15.63 33.20 -1.03
CA ASN A 324 -14.96 33.40 -2.31
C ASN A 324 -13.99 32.25 -2.63
N PHE A 325 -13.15 31.85 -1.68
CA PHE A 325 -12.25 30.71 -1.86
C PHE A 325 -13.00 29.38 -1.95
N ALA A 326 -14.15 29.24 -1.29
CA ALA A 326 -15.04 28.09 -1.46
C ALA A 326 -15.59 28.00 -2.90
N LYS A 327 -16.04 29.13 -3.47
CA LYS A 327 -16.49 29.19 -4.88
C LYS A 327 -15.37 28.85 -5.87
N GLU A 328 -14.14 29.20 -5.54
CA GLU A 328 -12.95 28.91 -6.35
C GLU A 328 -12.36 27.52 -6.14
N CYS A 329 -12.91 26.75 -5.19
CA CYS A 329 -12.40 25.46 -4.75
C CYS A 329 -10.94 25.55 -4.29
N SER A 330 -10.62 26.53 -3.46
CA SER A 330 -9.27 26.82 -2.95
C SER A 330 -9.29 27.12 -1.45
N SER A 331 -10.28 26.59 -0.72
CA SER A 331 -10.48 26.87 0.71
C SER A 331 -9.26 26.45 1.51
N ARG A 332 -8.66 25.29 1.20
CA ARG A 332 -7.50 24.85 1.95
C ARG A 332 -6.31 25.80 1.82
N LEU A 333 -6.05 26.32 0.63
CA LEU A 333 -4.99 27.29 0.38
C LEU A 333 -5.15 28.53 1.27
N LEU A 334 -6.38 29.02 1.43
CA LEU A 334 -6.70 30.14 2.32
C LEU A 334 -6.32 29.82 3.77
N PHE A 335 -6.80 28.70 4.31
CA PHE A 335 -6.51 28.31 5.70
C PHE A 335 -5.01 28.12 5.96
N VAL A 336 -4.30 27.46 5.04
CA VAL A 336 -2.84 27.26 5.14
C VAL A 336 -2.09 28.60 5.09
N SER A 337 -2.52 29.55 4.26
CA SER A 337 -1.91 30.89 4.19
C SER A 337 -2.02 31.64 5.53
N TRP A 338 -3.19 31.61 6.17
CA TRP A 338 -3.41 32.25 7.48
C TRP A 338 -2.64 31.57 8.61
N LEU A 339 -2.57 30.23 8.60
CA LEU A 339 -1.70 29.46 9.50
C LEU A 339 -0.23 29.85 9.33
N THR A 340 0.23 29.97 8.09
CA THR A 340 1.61 30.33 7.75
C THR A 340 1.96 31.75 8.22
N SER A 341 1.01 32.69 8.13
CA SER A 341 1.20 34.04 8.69
C SER A 341 1.39 34.00 10.20
N GLY A 342 0.52 33.30 10.94
CA GLY A 342 0.66 33.16 12.39
C GLY A 342 1.90 32.39 12.81
N LEU A 343 2.38 31.46 11.98
CA LEU A 343 3.63 30.75 12.20
C LEU A 343 4.82 31.69 12.17
N ARG A 344 4.87 32.66 11.23
CA ARG A 344 5.95 33.65 11.17
C ARG A 344 6.07 34.39 12.49
N ASP A 345 4.97 34.92 12.98
CA ASP A 345 4.94 35.75 14.18
C ASP A 345 5.31 34.93 15.43
N ALA A 346 4.88 33.67 15.49
CA ALA A 346 5.18 32.76 16.60
C ALA A 346 6.61 32.22 16.58
N LEU A 347 7.13 31.83 15.41
CA LEU A 347 8.39 31.10 15.32
C LEU A 347 9.62 32.02 15.25
N MET A 348 9.52 33.15 14.54
CA MET A 348 10.67 34.03 14.31
C MET A 348 11.35 34.53 15.60
N PRO A 349 10.63 34.89 16.70
CA PRO A 349 11.26 35.26 17.96
C PRO A 349 12.29 34.22 18.48
N HIS A 350 12.07 32.94 18.21
CA HIS A 350 12.96 31.85 18.65
C HIS A 350 14.13 31.60 17.68
N LEU A 351 14.02 32.06 16.43
CA LEU A 351 15.09 31.90 15.42
C LEU A 351 16.10 33.06 15.44
N VAL A 352 15.71 34.24 15.95
CA VAL A 352 16.57 35.45 16.00
C VAL A 352 17.78 35.30 16.94
N ALA A 353 17.76 34.31 17.84
CA ALA A 353 18.89 34.03 18.74
C ALA A 353 20.20 33.68 18.01
N HIS A 354 20.12 33.19 16.77
CA HIS A 354 21.27 32.86 15.94
C HIS A 354 21.22 33.60 14.59
N PRO A 355 22.37 33.90 13.97
CA PRO A 355 22.41 34.51 12.64
C PRO A 355 21.66 33.66 11.61
N ALA A 356 21.03 34.31 10.62
CA ALA A 356 20.31 33.63 9.53
C ALA A 356 21.15 32.55 8.83
N SER A 357 22.47 32.75 8.73
CA SER A 357 23.41 31.81 8.11
C SER A 357 23.64 30.51 8.87
N HIS A 358 23.16 30.39 10.11
CA HIS A 358 23.25 29.17 10.92
C HIS A 358 22.04 28.25 10.73
N TRP A 359 20.97 28.75 10.08
CA TRP A 359 19.73 28.02 9.93
C TRP A 359 19.64 27.34 8.57
N TYR A 360 19.34 26.05 8.60
CA TYR A 360 19.11 25.23 7.42
C TYR A 360 17.68 24.71 7.43
N VAL A 361 16.94 25.02 6.36
CA VAL A 361 15.54 24.60 6.20
C VAL A 361 15.50 23.45 5.20
N SER A 362 14.78 22.39 5.54
CA SER A 362 14.61 21.24 4.65
C SER A 362 13.22 20.65 4.80
N THR A 363 12.74 19.99 3.76
CA THR A 363 11.55 19.15 3.85
C THR A 363 11.97 17.75 4.30
N CYS A 364 11.37 17.24 5.38
CA CYS A 364 11.68 15.91 5.90
C CYS A 364 10.50 14.98 5.68
N GLY A 365 10.73 13.93 4.89
CA GLY A 365 9.69 12.98 4.52
C GLY A 365 8.51 13.67 3.84
N ALA A 366 7.32 13.20 4.17
CA ALA A 366 6.09 13.47 3.44
C ALA A 366 5.14 14.49 4.08
N ALA A 367 5.52 15.11 5.21
CA ALA A 367 4.59 15.93 5.99
C ALA A 367 5.20 16.94 6.94
N ALA A 368 6.52 17.20 6.87
CA ALA A 368 7.15 18.13 7.78
C ALA A 368 8.17 19.02 7.09
N VAL A 369 8.23 20.26 7.56
CA VAL A 369 9.37 21.16 7.33
C VAL A 369 10.24 21.15 8.58
N GLU A 370 11.55 21.08 8.40
CA GLU A 370 12.52 21.09 9.48
C GLU A 370 13.46 22.28 9.35
N ILE A 371 13.74 22.89 10.50
CA ILE A 371 14.69 23.98 10.63
C ILE A 371 15.76 23.51 11.61
N LYS A 372 17.01 23.53 11.17
CA LYS A 372 18.17 23.07 11.95
C LYS A 372 19.14 24.21 12.16
N CYS A 373 19.59 24.42 13.39
CA CYS A 373 20.72 25.28 13.70
C CYS A 373 22.01 24.46 13.58
N GLU A 374 22.82 24.73 12.56
CA GLU A 374 24.14 24.12 12.42
C GLU A 374 25.24 25.17 12.67
N ASP A 375 26.34 24.74 13.29
CA ASP A 375 27.53 25.60 13.38
C ASP A 375 28.19 25.67 11.99
N PRO A 376 28.36 26.85 11.39
CA PRO A 376 28.96 26.99 10.07
C PRO A 376 30.43 26.50 10.00
N ARG A 377 31.08 26.25 11.15
CA ARG A 377 32.40 25.60 11.21
C ARG A 377 32.34 24.09 10.95
N PHE A 378 31.18 23.46 11.09
CA PHE A 378 30.96 22.03 10.88
C PHE A 378 29.69 21.77 10.04
N PRO A 379 29.66 22.22 8.78
CA PRO A 379 28.49 22.05 7.91
C PRO A 379 28.22 20.55 7.69
N GLY A 380 26.96 20.13 7.85
CA GLY A 380 26.56 18.73 7.68
C GLY A 380 26.96 17.80 8.82
N ALA A 381 27.39 18.33 9.97
CA ALA A 381 27.48 17.54 11.18
C ALA A 381 26.09 16.94 11.51
N ALA A 382 26.04 15.66 11.86
CA ALA A 382 24.80 14.98 12.25
C ALA A 382 24.14 15.59 13.51
N CYS A 383 24.77 16.59 14.13
CA CYS A 383 24.41 17.20 15.40
C CYS A 383 24.09 18.69 15.21
N ALA A 384 22.89 19.00 14.71
CA ALA A 384 22.34 20.33 14.93
C ALA A 384 22.09 20.50 16.44
N GLU A 385 22.53 21.62 17.04
CA GLU A 385 22.32 21.88 18.47
C GLU A 385 20.82 22.02 18.77
N LEU A 386 20.08 22.63 17.84
CA LEU A 386 18.65 22.88 17.94
C LEU A 386 17.94 22.56 16.63
N ARG A 387 16.79 21.88 16.73
CA ARG A 387 15.97 21.51 15.58
C ARG A 387 14.49 21.75 15.85
N TYR A 388 13.83 22.45 14.93
CA TYR A 388 12.38 22.60 14.94
C TYR A 388 11.77 21.76 13.83
N ARG A 389 10.72 21.01 14.16
CA ARG A 389 9.92 20.25 13.21
C ARG A 389 8.51 20.82 13.15
N ILE A 390 8.08 21.24 11.97
CA ILE A 390 6.79 21.88 11.73
C ILE A 390 5.91 20.90 10.97
N MET A 391 4.73 20.59 11.51
CA MET A 391 3.75 19.71 10.88
C MET A 391 2.38 20.39 10.82
N LEU A 392 1.68 20.22 9.70
CA LEU A 392 0.26 20.55 9.61
C LEU A 392 -0.55 19.37 10.14
N VAL A 393 -1.48 19.65 11.05
CA VAL A 393 -2.31 18.65 11.72
C VAL A 393 -3.74 19.14 11.88
N GLU A 394 -4.66 18.22 12.17
CA GLU A 394 -6.01 18.51 12.63
C GLU A 394 -6.13 18.23 14.13
N GLU A 395 -6.66 19.19 14.88
CA GLU A 395 -6.96 19.04 16.31
C GLU A 395 -8.25 18.23 16.50
N VAL A 396 -8.12 16.94 16.85
CA VAL A 396 -9.25 16.00 17.02
C VAL A 396 -9.74 15.90 18.47
N GLY A 397 -8.94 16.39 19.41
CA GLY A 397 -9.28 16.51 20.82
C GLY A 397 -8.31 17.45 21.53
N PRO A 398 -8.50 17.73 22.83
CA PRO A 398 -7.59 18.61 23.57
C PRO A 398 -6.14 18.12 23.46
N ARG A 399 -5.29 18.90 22.80
CA ARG A 399 -3.86 18.57 22.53
C ARG A 399 -3.64 17.23 21.81
N THR A 400 -4.67 16.71 21.14
CA THR A 400 -4.59 15.48 20.37
C THR A 400 -4.71 15.83 18.89
N PHE A 401 -3.74 15.38 18.11
CA PHE A 401 -3.54 15.83 16.74
C PHE A 401 -3.42 14.66 15.78
N ASP A 402 -4.17 14.73 14.69
CA ASP A 402 -4.04 13.80 13.57
C ASP A 402 -3.26 14.46 12.43
N ARG A 403 -2.34 13.71 11.83
CA ARG A 403 -1.64 14.14 10.61
C ARG A 403 -2.65 14.31 9.49
N VAL A 404 -2.59 15.43 8.78
CA VAL A 404 -3.40 15.66 7.58
C VAL A 404 -2.57 15.47 6.30
N PRO A 405 -3.22 15.24 5.14
CA PRO A 405 -2.56 15.33 3.84
C PRO A 405 -1.87 16.70 3.69
N VAL A 406 -0.68 16.75 3.08
CA VAL A 406 0.02 17.99 2.71
C VAL A 406 0.74 17.75 1.39
N ARG A 407 0.47 18.59 0.39
CA ARG A 407 1.15 18.44 -0.90
C ARG A 407 2.63 18.74 -0.75
N LYS A 408 3.47 18.00 -1.48
CA LYS A 408 4.91 18.28 -1.54
C LYS A 408 5.21 19.72 -1.96
N SER A 409 4.44 20.26 -2.93
CA SER A 409 4.55 21.65 -3.38
C SER A 409 4.29 22.66 -2.27
N ASP A 410 3.35 22.37 -1.36
CA ASP A 410 2.98 23.27 -0.26
C ASP A 410 4.07 23.28 0.81
N LEU A 411 4.69 22.13 1.08
CA LEU A 411 5.86 22.01 1.95
C LEU A 411 7.06 22.77 1.38
N GLU A 412 7.32 22.64 0.07
CA GLU A 412 8.38 23.39 -0.62
C GLU A 412 8.11 24.90 -0.61
N GLN A 413 6.86 25.32 -0.72
CA GLN A 413 6.47 26.72 -0.62
C GLN A 413 6.67 27.25 0.82
N LEU A 414 6.28 26.48 1.83
CA LEU A 414 6.51 26.82 3.23
C LEU A 414 8.00 26.92 3.55
N GLN A 415 8.82 25.98 3.05
CA GLN A 415 10.28 26.06 3.15
C GLN A 415 10.80 27.40 2.59
N LYS A 416 10.41 27.76 1.35
CA LYS A 416 10.84 29.02 0.73
C LYS A 416 10.37 30.26 1.51
N HIS A 417 9.18 30.21 2.11
CA HIS A 417 8.70 31.29 2.97
C HIS A 417 9.56 31.44 4.22
N ILE A 418 9.91 30.34 4.90
CA ILE A 418 10.76 30.37 6.10
C ILE A 418 12.16 30.88 5.77
N GLU A 419 12.78 30.38 4.69
CA GLU A 419 14.09 30.86 4.21
C GLU A 419 14.06 32.37 3.94
N LYS A 420 12.98 32.86 3.32
CA LYS A 420 12.76 34.29 3.08
C LYS A 420 12.63 35.07 4.38
N TRP A 421 11.88 34.56 5.37
CA TRP A 421 11.75 35.22 6.68
C TRP A 421 13.08 35.34 7.41
N LEU A 422 13.91 34.30 7.35
CA LEU A 422 15.26 34.31 7.91
C LEU A 422 16.16 35.35 7.24
N ALA A 423 16.05 35.51 5.91
CA ALA A 423 16.83 36.48 5.15
C ALA A 423 16.39 37.94 5.36
N GLU A 424 15.08 38.19 5.46
CA GLU A 424 14.52 39.54 5.67
C GLU A 424 14.70 40.04 7.12
N GLY A 425 14.92 39.13 8.06
CA GLY A 425 14.94 39.42 9.48
C GLY A 425 13.53 39.60 10.07
N PHE A 426 13.46 39.67 11.39
CA PHE A 426 12.22 39.84 12.12
C PHE A 426 12.21 41.15 12.89
N SER A 427 11.17 41.95 12.67
CA SER A 427 10.83 43.09 13.51
C SER A 427 9.42 42.81 14.04
N PRO A 428 9.23 42.64 15.36
CA PRO A 428 7.92 42.35 15.91
C PRO A 428 6.95 43.50 15.57
N ALA A 429 5.73 43.16 15.15
CA ALA A 429 4.66 44.14 15.05
C ALA A 429 4.38 44.72 16.44
N ALA A 430 4.06 46.02 16.50
CA ALA A 430 3.79 46.74 17.76
C ALA A 430 2.45 46.37 18.42
N ASP A 431 1.86 45.22 18.06
CA ASP A 431 0.55 44.80 18.56
C ASP A 431 0.69 43.96 19.84
N ASP A 432 -0.12 44.28 20.85
CA ASP A 432 -0.14 43.68 22.20
C ASP A 432 -0.76 42.24 22.24
N GLU A 433 -0.88 41.55 21.10
CA GLU A 433 -1.48 40.21 21.10
C GLU A 433 -0.52 39.14 21.64
N PRO A 434 -1.00 38.22 22.49
CA PRO A 434 -0.18 37.14 23.01
C PRO A 434 0.25 36.20 21.88
N VAL A 435 1.54 36.19 21.59
CA VAL A 435 2.17 35.26 20.65
C VAL A 435 2.21 33.86 21.29
N PRO A 436 1.79 32.80 20.57
CA PRO A 436 1.95 31.42 21.06
C PRO A 436 3.41 31.14 21.44
N ASP A 437 3.64 30.47 22.57
CA ASP A 437 4.98 30.12 23.05
C ASP A 437 5.11 28.60 23.24
N PHE A 438 6.34 28.13 23.38
CA PHE A 438 6.70 26.74 23.60
C PHE A 438 6.34 26.27 25.01
N GLU A 439 5.58 25.18 25.09
CA GLU A 439 5.28 24.48 26.34
C GLU A 439 6.10 23.18 26.46
N PRO A 440 6.48 22.75 27.68
CA PRO A 440 7.07 21.43 27.90
C PRO A 440 6.15 20.30 27.42
N ILE A 441 6.75 19.23 26.87
CA ILE A 441 6.03 18.04 26.38
C ILE A 441 5.71 17.06 27.49
#